data_AF-A0A969T4E7-F1
#
_entry.id   AF-A0A969T4E7-F1
#
_cell.length_a   1.000
_cell.length_b   1.000
_cell.length_c   1.000
_cell.angle_alpha   90.00
_cell.angle_beta   90.00
_cell.angle_gamma   90.00
#
_symmetry.space_group_name_H-M   'P 1'
#
loop_
_entity.id
_entity.type
_entity.pdbx_description
1 polymer ?
#
loop_
_entity_poly.entity_id
_entity_poly.type
_entity_poly.pdbx_seq_one_letter_code
_entity_poly.pdbx_strand_id
1 'polypeptide(L)'
;MEEQNLNALHRYTKALIVALGHRDLLTRLHADRVQRLAEEMGLRCGLTKNEIYTLRIAASFHDIGKIGIPAAILNKQGKLDDMEYEEIKNTRGFPLIY
;
A
#
# COMPACT_ATOMS: atom_id res chain seq x y z
N MET A 1 -2.86 14.30 -22.87
CA MET A 1 -4.02 13.69 -22.18
C MET A 1 -3.56 12.58 -21.23
N GLU A 2 -2.82 11.60 -21.71
CA GLU A 2 -2.30 10.47 -20.90
C GLU A 2 -1.39 10.92 -19.74
N GLU A 3 -0.46 11.84 -20.00
CA GLU A 3 0.45 12.39 -18.99
C GLU A 3 -0.27 13.24 -17.92
N GLN A 4 -1.32 13.97 -18.30
CA GLN A 4 -2.16 14.72 -17.35
C GLN A 4 -2.96 13.78 -16.45
N ASN A 5 -3.44 12.66 -16.99
CA ASN A 5 -4.14 11.62 -16.23
C ASN A 5 -3.20 10.92 -15.25
N LEU A 6 -1.96 10.62 -15.65
CA LEU A 6 -0.93 10.06 -14.78
C LEU A 6 -0.61 10.99 -13.61
N ASN A 7 -0.49 12.30 -13.89
CA ASN A 7 -0.25 13.31 -12.87
C ASN A 7 -1.43 13.47 -11.90
N ALA A 8 -2.67 13.40 -12.40
CA ALA A 8 -3.86 13.41 -11.56
C ALA A 8 -3.93 12.16 -10.66
N LEU A 9 -3.69 10.98 -11.23
CA LEU A 9 -3.63 9.73 -10.50
C LEU A 9 -2.58 9.78 -9.40
N HIS A 10 -1.38 10.28 -9.70
CA HIS A 10 -0.31 10.46 -8.71
C HIS A 10 -0.73 11.38 -7.54
N ARG A 11 -1.43 12.49 -7.82
CA ARG A 11 -1.94 13.40 -6.78
C ARG A 11 -2.98 12.74 -5.88
N TYR A 12 -3.97 12.05 -6.46
CA TYR A 12 -4.99 11.35 -5.68
C TYR A 12 -4.40 10.19 -4.87
N THR A 13 -3.45 9.46 -5.45
CA THR A 13 -2.66 8.41 -4.77
C THR A 13 -1.97 8.97 -3.53
N LYS A 14 -1.27 10.09 -3.68
CA LYS A 14 -0.54 10.73 -2.58
C LYS A 14 -1.50 11.20 -1.48
N ALA A 15 -2.66 11.73 -1.84
CA ALA A 15 -3.69 12.13 -0.88
C ALA A 15 -4.27 10.93 -0.10
N LEU A 16 -4.59 9.83 -0.80
CA LEU A 16 -5.07 8.58 -0.19
C LEU A 16 -4.02 7.97 0.74
N ILE A 17 -2.75 7.93 0.32
CA ILE A 17 -1.64 7.42 1.15
C ILE A 17 -1.41 8.31 2.37
N VAL A 18 -1.52 9.63 2.25
CA VAL A 18 -1.40 10.55 3.40
C VAL A 18 -2.57 10.38 4.37
N ALA A 19 -3.77 10.13 3.87
CA ALA A 19 -4.94 9.83 4.71
C ALA A 19 -4.81 8.46 5.41
N LEU A 20 -4.29 7.44 4.71
CA LEU A 20 -4.00 6.12 5.27
C LEU A 20 -2.83 6.16 6.27
N GLY A 21 -1.78 6.92 5.96
CA GLY A 21 -0.57 7.09 6.74
C GLY A 21 -0.73 8.01 7.96
N HIS A 22 -1.82 8.77 8.05
CA HIS A 22 -2.15 9.56 9.25
C HIS A 22 -2.48 8.71 10.48
N ARG A 23 -2.53 7.37 10.33
CA ARG A 23 -2.73 6.44 11.45
C ARG A 23 -1.44 6.09 12.19
N ASP A 24 -0.25 6.10 11.56
CA ASP A 24 1.03 5.78 12.24
C ASP A 24 2.29 6.09 11.38
N LEU A 25 3.33 6.67 11.99
CA LEU A 25 4.64 6.96 11.38
C LEU A 25 5.33 5.69 10.85
N LEU A 26 5.18 4.56 11.55
CA LEU A 26 5.80 3.28 11.17
C LEU A 26 5.26 2.77 9.83
N THR A 27 3.95 2.94 9.60
CA THR A 27 3.28 2.55 8.35
C THR A 27 3.82 3.35 7.15
N ARG A 28 4.07 4.64 7.35
CA ARG A 28 4.67 5.50 6.32
C ARG A 28 6.10 5.06 5.97
N LEU A 29 6.93 4.80 6.98
CA LEU A 29 8.29 4.32 6.76
C LEU A 29 8.31 2.95 6.09
N HIS A 30 7.36 2.07 6.40
CA HIS A 30 7.19 0.79 5.71
C HIS A 30 6.87 0.99 4.22
N ALA A 31 5.87 1.82 3.90
CA ALA A 31 5.49 2.10 2.52
C ALA A 31 6.66 2.68 1.69
N ASP A 32 7.44 3.59 2.27
CA ASP A 32 8.63 4.15 1.62
C ASP A 32 9.70 3.08 1.35
N ARG A 33 9.93 2.16 2.30
CA ARG A 33 10.87 1.03 2.09
C ARG A 33 10.40 0.11 0.98
N VAL A 34 9.12 -0.25 0.95
CA VAL A 34 8.54 -1.13 -0.08
C VAL A 34 8.67 -0.51 -1.47
N GLN A 35 8.36 0.78 -1.62
CA GLN A 35 8.51 1.48 -2.90
C GLN A 35 9.96 1.50 -3.39
N ARG A 36 10.92 1.77 -2.50
CA ARG A 36 12.35 1.75 -2.85
C ARG A 36 12.82 0.37 -3.27
N LEU A 37 12.43 -0.68 -2.54
CA LEU A 37 12.78 -2.06 -2.88
C LEU A 37 12.20 -2.46 -4.24
N ALA A 38 10.94 -2.10 -4.51
CA ALA A 38 10.31 -2.37 -5.80
C ALA A 38 11.04 -1.66 -6.95
N GLU A 39 11.43 -0.39 -6.77
CA GLU A 39 12.22 0.36 -7.75
C GLU A 39 13.58 -0.30 -8.04
N GLU A 40 14.33 -0.65 -7.00
CA GLU A 40 15.63 -1.33 -7.13
C GLU A 40 15.53 -2.70 -7.81
N MET A 41 14.48 -3.47 -7.49
CA MET A 41 14.20 -4.73 -8.17
C MET A 41 13.87 -4.51 -9.65
N GLY A 42 13.02 -3.52 -9.95
CA GLY A 42 12.64 -3.17 -11.32
C GLY A 42 13.85 -2.80 -12.18
N LEU A 43 14.77 -1.99 -11.63
CA LEU A 43 16.04 -1.64 -12.28
C LEU A 43 16.86 -2.88 -12.61
N ARG A 44 17.00 -3.82 -11.67
CA ARG A 44 17.76 -5.06 -11.86
C ARG A 44 17.12 -6.02 -12.85
N CYS A 45 15.79 -5.96 -13.01
CA CYS A 45 15.05 -6.72 -14.01
C CYS A 45 15.06 -6.06 -15.40
N GLY A 46 15.71 -4.91 -15.57
CA GLY A 46 15.82 -4.21 -16.86
C GLY A 46 14.55 -3.45 -17.26
N LEU A 47 13.69 -3.09 -16.30
CA LEU A 47 12.50 -2.28 -16.58
C LEU A 47 12.89 -0.88 -17.06
N THR A 48 12.09 -0.36 -17.98
CA THR A 48 12.19 1.03 -18.46
C THR A 48 11.80 2.03 -17.36
N LYS A 49 12.15 3.30 -17.56
CA LYS A 49 11.77 4.37 -16.62
C LYS A 49 10.26 4.48 -16.40
N ASN A 50 9.46 4.27 -17.44
CA ASN A 50 7.99 4.32 -17.33
C ASN A 50 7.44 3.13 -16.55
N GLU A 51 8.00 1.94 -16.74
CA GLU A 51 7.63 0.74 -15.98
C GLU A 51 8.02 0.86 -14.51
N ILE A 52 9.20 1.42 -14.21
CA ILE A 52 9.62 1.73 -12.84
C ILE A 52 8.68 2.75 -12.19
N TYR A 53 8.32 3.82 -12.92
CA TYR A 53 7.38 4.81 -12.42
C TYR A 53 6.02 4.17 -12.08
N THR A 54 5.53 3.30 -12.96
CA THR A 54 4.30 2.54 -12.76
C THR A 54 4.41 1.59 -11.57
N LEU A 55 5.53 0.87 -11.45
CA LEU A 55 5.82 -0.04 -10.35
C LEU A 55 5.85 0.67 -9.00
N ARG A 56 6.45 1.88 -8.93
CA ARG A 56 6.45 2.70 -7.71
C ARG A 56 5.05 3.11 -7.30
N ILE A 57 4.22 3.53 -8.25
CA ILE A 57 2.82 3.86 -7.97
C ILE A 57 2.07 2.60 -7.50
N ALA A 58 2.22 1.47 -8.19
CA ALA A 58 1.57 0.22 -7.81
C ALA A 58 1.99 -0.26 -6.40
N ALA A 59 3.28 -0.21 -6.08
CA ALA A 59 3.81 -0.58 -4.76
C ALA A 59 3.26 0.33 -3.65
N SER A 60 2.99 1.60 -3.95
CA SER A 60 2.40 2.55 -3.00
C SER A 60 0.95 2.19 -2.60
N PHE A 61 0.27 1.37 -3.42
CA PHE A 61 -1.10 0.91 -3.21
C PHE A 61 -1.23 -0.49 -2.63
N HIS A 62 -0.13 -1.20 -2.32
CA HIS A 62 -0.18 -2.61 -1.90
C HIS A 62 -1.18 -2.90 -0.77
N ASP A 63 -1.36 -1.94 0.15
CA ASP A 63 -2.21 -2.03 1.33
C ASP A 63 -3.52 -1.24 1.24
N ILE A 64 -3.89 -0.70 0.06
CA ILE A 64 -5.13 0.10 -0.08
C ILE A 64 -6.39 -0.69 0.27
N GLY A 65 -6.38 -2.01 0.11
CA GLY A 65 -7.50 -2.88 0.48
C GLY A 65 -7.85 -2.79 1.97
N LYS A 66 -6.90 -2.42 2.83
CA LYS A 66 -7.09 -2.35 4.29
C LYS A 66 -7.89 -1.11 4.73
N ILE A 67 -8.26 -0.20 3.83
CA ILE A 67 -8.98 1.04 4.18
C ILE A 67 -10.34 0.79 4.88
N GLY A 68 -10.99 -0.33 4.54
CA GLY A 68 -12.27 -0.73 5.15
C GLY A 68 -12.15 -1.44 6.49
N ILE A 69 -10.93 -1.78 6.94
CA ILE A 69 -10.73 -2.55 8.17
C ILE A 69 -10.79 -1.61 9.40
N PRO A 70 -11.59 -1.94 10.43
CA PRO A 70 -11.57 -1.23 11.70
C PRO A 70 -10.17 -1.20 12.32
N ALA A 71 -9.75 -0.03 12.83
CA ALA A 71 -8.40 0.14 13.39
C ALA A 71 -8.12 -0.78 14.59
N ALA A 72 -9.15 -1.14 15.36
CA ALA A 72 -9.06 -2.09 16.47
C ALA A 72 -8.66 -3.50 16.01
N ILE A 73 -9.12 -3.92 14.84
CA ILE A 73 -8.78 -5.21 14.23
C ILE A 73 -7.40 -5.12 13.56
N LEU A 74 -7.17 -4.07 12.77
CA LEU A 74 -5.94 -3.90 12.01
C LEU A 74 -4.68 -3.80 12.88
N ASN A 75 -4.79 -3.18 14.07
CA ASN A 75 -3.66 -2.94 14.98
C ASN A 75 -3.64 -3.91 16.17
N LYS A 76 -4.49 -4.95 16.17
CA LYS A 76 -4.57 -5.90 17.28
C LYS A 76 -3.24 -6.62 17.47
N GLN A 77 -2.66 -6.50 18.66
CA GLN A 77 -1.48 -7.25 19.06
C GLN A 77 -1.92 -8.64 19.51
N GLY A 78 -1.94 -9.61 18.59
CA GLY A 78 -2.33 -11.00 18.89
C GLY A 78 -3.13 -11.67 17.77
N LYS A 79 -3.67 -12.85 18.07
CA LYS A 79 -4.55 -13.55 17.12
C LYS A 79 -5.90 -12.85 17.04
N LEU A 80 -6.46 -12.88 15.83
CA LEU A 80 -7.83 -12.48 15.60
C LEU A 80 -8.76 -13.57 16.15
N ASP A 81 -9.91 -13.17 16.66
CA ASP A 81 -11.01 -14.11 16.90
C ASP A 81 -11.76 -14.44 15.60
N ASP A 82 -12.68 -15.40 15.67
CA ASP A 82 -13.38 -15.89 14.49
C ASP A 82 -14.25 -14.81 13.83
N MET A 83 -14.81 -13.86 14.61
CA MET A 83 -15.63 -12.78 14.06
C MET A 83 -14.76 -11.74 13.36
N GLU A 84 -13.67 -11.33 14.00
CA GLU A 84 -12.68 -10.43 13.42
C GLU A 84 -12.08 -11.03 12.15
N TYR A 85 -11.78 -12.33 12.15
CA TYR A 85 -11.27 -13.04 10.98
C TYR A 85 -12.26 -13.02 9.82
N GLU A 86 -13.53 -13.36 10.04
CA GLU A 86 -14.55 -13.30 8.99
C GLU A 86 -14.76 -11.89 8.45
N GLU A 87 -14.63 -10.86 9.30
CA GLU A 87 -14.74 -9.47 8.87
C GLU A 87 -13.62 -9.04 7.93
N ILE A 88 -12.40 -9.55 8.13
CA ILE A 88 -11.28 -9.18 7.27
C ILE A 88 -10.99 -10.16 6.13
N LYS A 89 -11.55 -11.37 6.13
CA LYS A 89 -11.25 -12.49 5.20
C LYS A 89 -11.31 -12.15 3.71
N ASN A 90 -12.17 -11.22 3.32
CA ASN A 90 -12.35 -10.80 1.93
C ASN A 90 -11.49 -9.57 1.55
N THR A 91 -10.64 -9.10 2.47
CA THR A 91 -9.83 -7.92 2.25
C THR A 91 -8.56 -8.25 1.49
N ARG A 92 -8.32 -7.55 0.37
CA ARG A 92 -7.05 -7.65 -0.36
C ARG A 92 -5.90 -7.06 0.47
N GLY A 93 -4.82 -7.83 0.63
CA GLY A 93 -3.63 -7.41 1.40
C GLY A 93 -3.64 -7.84 2.88
N PHE A 94 -4.51 -8.76 3.29
CA PHE A 94 -4.54 -9.34 4.63
C PHE A 94 -3.13 -9.70 5.16
N PRO A 95 -2.79 -9.37 6.42
CA PRO A 95 -1.41 -9.38 6.90
C PRO A 95 -0.75 -10.77 6.81
N LEU A 96 0.34 -10.83 6.04
CA LEU A 96 1.35 -11.91 6.08
C LEU A 96 2.44 -11.65 7.15
N ILE A 97 2.15 -10.81 8.14
CA ILE A 97 3.10 -10.45 9.19
C ILE A 97 2.59 -11.06 10.50
N TYR A 98 2.90 -12.35 10.68
CA TYR A 98 2.99 -13.01 11.98
C TYR A 98 4.47 -13.31 12.25
#